data_AF-A0A6I5N138-F1
#
_entry.id   AF-A0A6I5N138-F1
#
_cell.length_a   1.000
_cell.length_b   1.000
_cell.length_c   1.000
_cell.angle_alpha   90.00
_cell.angle_beta   90.00
_cell.angle_gamma   90.00
#
_symmetry.space_group_name_H-M   'P 1'
#
loop_
_entity.id
_entity.type
_entity.pdbx_description
1 polymer ?
#
loop_
_entity_poly.entity_id
_entity_poly.type
_entity_poly.pdbx_seq_one_letter_code
_entity_poly.pdbx_strand_id
1 'polypeptide(L)'
;MPMHPESIQIFRMLIEAGAEPGRDFSCDLSDQTVRLTERGFILLQNAYPGIDWPAITEVTQRDIEGPVQQLEADLGVNFVERMLQAVQQQLELLPAAKAAWYLQQVMSGVERRTGVALYHCLLQRFPEAQPQVETLLEMADAEPCNDWICDLILAAGGTEQDCEIVAEDVFLSETGMERLNTVWTGEYELHEAPSADGPEDGPEGDSPNWPETA
;
A
#
# COMPACT_ATOMS: atom_id res chain seq x y z
N MET A 1 35.56 6.88 -15.81
CA MET A 1 36.30 7.39 -14.62
C MET A 1 36.23 6.33 -13.53
N PRO A 2 37.30 6.10 -12.76
CA PRO A 2 37.27 5.11 -11.69
C PRO A 2 36.39 5.63 -10.54
N MET A 3 35.48 4.78 -10.08
CA MET A 3 34.60 5.03 -8.94
C MET A 3 35.45 5.21 -7.66
N HIS A 4 35.12 6.20 -6.81
CA HIS A 4 35.82 6.41 -5.55
C HIS A 4 35.72 5.14 -4.66
N PRO A 5 36.78 4.75 -3.94
CA PRO A 5 36.83 3.50 -3.16
C PRO A 5 35.73 3.40 -2.09
N GLU A 6 35.23 4.53 -1.59
CA GLU A 6 34.13 4.60 -0.62
C GLU A 6 32.77 4.25 -1.23
N SER A 7 32.48 4.69 -2.46
CA SER A 7 31.25 4.31 -3.18
C SER A 7 31.25 2.82 -3.55
N ILE A 8 32.42 2.27 -3.88
CA ILE A 8 32.60 0.81 -4.10
C ILE A 8 32.36 0.05 -2.80
N GLN A 9 32.76 0.60 -1.66
CA GLN A 9 32.57 -0.02 -0.36
C GLN A 9 31.09 -0.03 0.06
N ILE A 10 30.37 1.09 -0.08
CA ILE A 10 28.92 1.14 0.15
C ILE A 10 28.17 0.21 -0.81
N PHE A 11 28.57 0.16 -2.08
CA PHE A 11 28.00 -0.77 -3.06
C PHE A 11 28.16 -2.22 -2.60
N ARG A 12 29.35 -2.62 -2.12
CA ARG A 12 29.59 -3.98 -1.61
C ARG A 12 28.79 -4.27 -0.35
N MET A 13 28.72 -3.31 0.57
CA MET A 13 27.93 -3.44 1.79
C MET A 13 26.44 -3.62 1.49
N LEU A 14 25.92 -2.95 0.46
CA LEU A 14 24.53 -3.11 0.01
C LEU A 14 24.27 -4.52 -0.53
N ILE A 15 25.16 -5.03 -1.39
CA ILE A 15 25.06 -6.41 -1.90
C ILE A 15 25.17 -7.43 -0.76
N GLU A 16 26.10 -7.23 0.17
CA GLU A 16 26.30 -8.11 1.34
C GLU A 16 25.09 -8.07 2.29
N ALA A 17 24.42 -6.93 2.39
CA ALA A 17 23.17 -6.76 3.15
C ALA A 17 21.94 -7.33 2.43
N GLY A 18 22.09 -7.85 1.19
CA GLY A 18 21.00 -8.43 0.41
C GLY A 18 20.22 -7.43 -0.46
N ALA A 19 20.69 -6.18 -0.58
CA ALA A 19 20.06 -5.18 -1.44
C ALA A 19 20.35 -5.43 -2.93
N GLU A 20 19.36 -5.20 -3.79
CA GLU A 20 19.43 -5.46 -5.23
C GLU A 20 19.73 -4.17 -6.04
N PRO A 21 20.77 -4.16 -6.90
CA PRO A 21 21.03 -3.04 -7.80
C PRO A 21 19.88 -2.78 -8.77
N GLY A 22 19.52 -1.51 -8.94
CA GLY A 22 18.40 -1.08 -9.80
C GLY A 22 17.03 -1.17 -9.13
N ARG A 23 16.94 -1.84 -7.97
CA ARG A 23 15.70 -1.95 -7.20
C ARG A 23 15.82 -1.25 -5.85
N ASP A 24 16.84 -1.59 -5.07
CA ASP A 24 17.05 -1.04 -3.73
C ASP A 24 18.06 0.10 -3.70
N PHE A 25 18.89 0.19 -4.74
CA PHE A 25 19.80 1.30 -4.90
C PHE A 25 20.22 1.46 -6.36
N SER A 26 20.60 2.67 -6.74
CA SER A 26 21.19 2.97 -8.04
C SER A 26 22.40 3.88 -7.86
N CYS A 27 23.38 3.74 -8.74
CA CYS A 27 24.56 4.60 -8.76
C CYS A 27 24.48 5.50 -9.99
N ASP A 28 24.40 6.80 -9.77
CA ASP A 28 24.61 7.75 -10.85
C ASP A 28 26.13 7.95 -11.04
N LEU A 29 26.65 7.41 -12.14
CA LEU A 29 28.08 7.51 -12.47
C LEU A 29 28.49 8.90 -12.95
N SER A 30 27.53 9.76 -13.33
CA SER A 30 27.81 11.12 -13.77
C SER A 30 28.05 12.06 -12.57
N ASP A 31 27.26 11.88 -11.51
CA ASP A 31 27.36 12.70 -10.28
C ASP A 31 28.03 11.96 -9.11
N GLN A 32 28.44 10.69 -9.31
CA GLN A 32 29.02 9.81 -8.28
C GLN A 32 28.14 9.65 -7.03
N THR A 33 26.83 9.80 -7.17
CA THR A 33 25.87 9.67 -6.08
C THR A 33 25.28 8.26 -6.06
N VAL A 34 25.16 7.69 -4.86
CA VAL A 34 24.40 6.46 -4.64
C VAL A 34 23.03 6.86 -4.15
N ARG A 35 21.99 6.52 -4.89
CA ARG A 35 20.60 6.67 -4.47
C ARG A 35 20.15 5.36 -3.85
N LEU A 36 19.67 5.43 -2.62
CA LEU A 36 19.13 4.31 -1.87
C LEU A 36 17.62 4.43 -1.81
N THR A 37 16.92 3.33 -2.00
CA THR A 37 15.54 3.22 -1.54
C THR A 37 15.54 3.02 -0.02
N GLU A 38 14.39 3.23 0.59
CA GLU A 38 14.23 2.99 2.02
C GLU A 38 14.49 1.53 2.41
N ARG A 39 14.03 0.57 1.60
CA ARG A 39 14.37 -0.85 1.77
C ARG A 39 15.88 -1.07 1.74
N GLY A 40 16.58 -0.51 0.75
CA GLY A 40 18.04 -0.61 0.66
C GLY A 40 18.76 -0.04 1.88
N PHE A 41 18.26 1.07 2.43
CA PHE A 41 18.78 1.67 3.66
C PHE A 41 18.51 0.81 4.90
N ILE A 42 17.31 0.24 5.04
CA ILE A 42 16.96 -0.66 6.16
C ILE A 42 17.81 -1.92 6.14
N LEU A 43 18.00 -2.55 4.98
CA LEU A 43 18.89 -3.70 4.83
C LEU A 43 20.31 -3.37 5.31
N LEU A 44 20.81 -2.20 4.92
CA LEU A 44 22.13 -1.70 5.33
C LEU A 44 22.23 -1.49 6.85
N GLN A 45 21.21 -0.87 7.47
CA GLN A 45 21.17 -0.65 8.92
C GLN A 45 21.12 -1.97 9.70
N ASN A 46 20.30 -2.93 9.23
CA ASN A 46 20.16 -4.24 9.87
C ASN A 46 21.44 -5.09 9.75
N ALA A 47 22.13 -5.03 8.61
CA ALA A 47 23.37 -5.77 8.39
C ALA A 47 24.56 -5.18 9.16
N TYR A 48 24.56 -3.86 9.41
CA TYR A 48 25.65 -3.17 10.11
C TYR A 48 25.13 -2.23 11.21
N PRO A 49 24.60 -2.78 12.32
CA PRO A 49 23.99 -1.99 13.40
C PRO A 49 25.01 -1.18 14.21
N GLY A 50 26.31 -1.47 14.08
CA GLY A 50 27.39 -0.76 14.76
C GLY A 50 27.89 0.50 14.03
N ILE A 51 27.31 0.82 12.88
CA ILE A 51 27.68 1.99 12.09
C ILE A 51 26.73 3.14 12.41
N ASP A 52 27.29 4.31 12.72
CA ASP A 52 26.55 5.55 12.93
C ASP A 52 26.12 6.14 11.57
N TRP A 53 25.14 5.49 10.94
CA TRP A 53 24.59 5.88 9.64
C TRP A 53 24.13 7.34 9.58
N PRO A 54 23.52 7.92 10.64
CA PRO A 54 23.21 9.36 10.69
C PRO A 54 24.42 10.28 10.56
N ALA A 55 25.61 9.85 11.00
CA ALA A 55 26.83 10.63 10.86
C ALA A 55 27.50 10.50 9.48
N ILE A 56 27.18 9.44 8.73
CA ILE A 56 27.84 9.09 7.44
C ILE A 56 26.98 9.53 6.25
N THR A 57 25.68 9.68 6.46
CA THR A 57 24.74 10.03 5.41
C THR A 57 24.22 11.45 5.63
N GLU A 58 24.27 12.29 4.59
CA GLU A 58 23.38 13.47 4.48
C GLU A 58 21.92 13.03 4.19
N VAL A 59 21.61 11.75 4.43
CA VAL A 59 20.24 11.27 4.48
C VAL A 59 19.68 11.91 5.73
N THR A 60 18.98 13.02 5.54
CA THR A 60 18.00 13.55 6.48
C THR A 60 17.29 12.33 7.01
N GLN A 61 17.52 11.94 8.28
CA GLN A 61 16.71 10.91 8.93
C GLN A 61 15.29 11.34 8.65
N ARG A 62 14.59 10.62 7.76
CA ARG A 62 13.19 10.89 7.51
C ARG A 62 12.58 10.72 8.87
N ASP A 63 12.13 11.82 9.46
CA ASP A 63 11.37 11.76 10.69
C ASP A 63 10.15 10.91 10.36
N ILE A 64 10.14 9.67 10.82
CA ILE A 64 9.02 8.74 10.61
C ILE A 64 7.92 9.09 11.61
N GLU A 65 8.29 9.59 12.79
CA GLU A 65 7.34 9.94 13.84
C GLU A 65 6.49 11.15 13.45
N GLY A 66 7.07 12.16 12.80
CA GLY A 66 6.36 13.37 12.37
C GLY A 66 5.14 13.09 11.46
N PRO A 67 5.30 12.43 10.30
CA PRO A 67 4.21 12.04 9.42
C PRO A 67 3.16 11.14 10.10
N VAL A 68 3.60 10.22 10.97
CA VAL A 68 2.68 9.34 11.72
C VAL A 68 1.84 10.16 12.68
N GLN A 69 2.45 11.01 13.51
CA GLN A 69 1.73 11.85 14.47
C GLN A 69 0.76 12.80 13.78
N GLN A 70 1.16 13.40 12.66
CA GLN A 70 0.29 14.28 11.89
C GLN A 70 -0.91 13.51 11.32
N LEU A 71 -0.69 12.35 10.71
CA LEU A 71 -1.74 11.52 10.15
C LEU A 71 -2.74 11.05 11.22
N GLU A 72 -2.24 10.56 12.35
CA GLU A 72 -3.09 10.06 13.43
C GLU A 72 -3.86 11.20 14.12
N ALA A 73 -3.28 12.40 14.20
CA ALA A 73 -3.98 13.60 14.66
C ALA A 73 -5.11 14.02 13.70
N ASP A 74 -4.87 13.97 12.40
CA ASP A 74 -5.86 14.32 11.37
C ASP A 74 -7.02 13.30 11.32
N LEU A 75 -6.72 12.02 11.52
CA LEU A 75 -7.72 10.94 11.53
C LEU A 75 -8.42 10.80 12.89
N GLY A 76 -7.78 11.22 13.98
CA GLY A 76 -8.26 11.03 15.35
C GLY A 76 -8.17 9.57 15.83
N VAL A 77 -7.38 8.73 15.16
CA VAL A 77 -7.20 7.30 15.47
C VAL A 77 -5.75 6.86 15.23
N ASN A 78 -5.35 5.76 15.88
CA ASN A 78 -4.03 5.15 15.71
C ASN A 78 -3.96 4.34 14.39
N PHE A 79 -3.94 5.03 13.25
CA PHE A 79 -4.00 4.43 11.93
C PHE A 79 -2.89 3.41 11.69
N VAL A 80 -1.65 3.72 12.08
CA VAL A 80 -0.51 2.85 11.76
C VAL A 80 -0.66 1.51 12.48
N GLU A 81 -0.91 1.51 13.78
CA GLU A 81 -1.08 0.26 14.53
C GLU A 81 -2.25 -0.59 13.99
N ARG A 82 -3.37 0.05 13.62
CA ARG A 82 -4.51 -0.66 13.01
C ARG A 82 -4.14 -1.27 11.66
N MET A 83 -3.41 -0.52 10.82
CA MET A 83 -2.99 -1.01 9.51
C MET A 83 -1.97 -2.15 9.63
N LEU A 84 -1.02 -2.07 10.58
CA LEU A 84 -0.06 -3.14 10.81
C LEU A 84 -0.75 -4.43 11.28
N GLN A 85 -1.78 -4.32 12.11
CA GLN A 85 -2.60 -5.46 12.52
C GLN A 85 -3.39 -6.06 11.35
N ALA A 86 -4.01 -5.21 10.52
CA ALA A 86 -4.72 -5.67 9.33
C ALA A 86 -3.78 -6.38 8.35
N VAL A 87 -2.59 -5.80 8.08
CA VAL A 87 -1.56 -6.44 7.25
C VAL A 87 -1.19 -7.80 7.82
N GLN A 88 -0.88 -7.90 9.11
CA GLN A 88 -0.53 -9.18 9.73
C GLN A 88 -1.63 -10.23 9.53
N GLN A 89 -2.89 -9.85 9.79
CA GLN A 89 -4.03 -10.74 9.63
C GLN A 89 -4.20 -11.19 8.17
N GLN A 90 -4.07 -10.28 7.20
CA GLN A 90 -4.21 -10.61 5.79
C GLN A 90 -3.07 -11.49 5.27
N LEU A 91 -1.86 -11.31 5.78
CA LEU A 91 -0.72 -12.20 5.45
C LEU A 91 -0.93 -13.64 5.93
N GLU A 92 -1.77 -13.86 6.94
CA GLU A 92 -2.15 -15.20 7.42
C GLU A 92 -3.35 -15.80 6.67
N LEU A 93 -4.27 -14.96 6.20
CA LEU A 93 -5.54 -15.39 5.59
C LEU A 93 -5.49 -15.50 4.07
N LEU A 94 -4.84 -14.56 3.39
CA LEU A 94 -4.86 -14.49 1.94
C LEU A 94 -3.91 -15.51 1.29
N PRO A 95 -4.29 -16.06 0.13
CA PRO A 95 -3.34 -16.75 -0.74
C PRO A 95 -2.16 -15.84 -1.09
N ALA A 96 -0.96 -16.40 -1.23
CA ALA A 96 0.27 -15.62 -1.41
C ALA A 96 0.22 -14.62 -2.58
N ALA A 97 -0.39 -14.97 -3.71
CA ALA A 97 -0.52 -14.07 -4.86
C ALA A 97 -1.40 -12.84 -4.54
N LYS A 98 -2.49 -13.02 -3.80
CA LYS A 98 -3.36 -11.93 -3.34
C LYS A 98 -2.71 -11.11 -2.23
N ALA A 99 -2.02 -11.77 -1.30
CA ALA A 99 -1.25 -11.11 -0.25
C ALA A 99 -0.15 -10.20 -0.84
N ALA A 100 0.53 -10.65 -1.90
CA ALA A 100 1.50 -9.85 -2.63
C ALA A 100 0.88 -8.58 -3.22
N TRP A 101 -0.25 -8.70 -3.92
CA TRP A 101 -0.98 -7.55 -4.46
C TRP A 101 -1.43 -6.59 -3.36
N TYR A 102 -2.09 -7.11 -2.33
CA TYR A 102 -2.54 -6.37 -1.16
C TYR A 102 -1.41 -5.53 -0.56
N LEU A 103 -0.27 -6.18 -0.31
CA LEU A 103 0.89 -5.54 0.33
C LEU A 103 1.49 -4.44 -0.56
N GLN A 104 1.57 -4.67 -1.88
CA GLN A 104 2.02 -3.66 -2.83
C GLN A 104 1.08 -2.43 -2.84
N GLN A 105 -0.23 -2.62 -2.80
CA GLN A 105 -1.22 -1.52 -2.78
C GLN A 105 -1.14 -0.72 -1.48
N VAL A 106 -1.11 -1.40 -0.33
CA VAL A 106 -1.02 -0.75 0.99
C VAL A 106 0.30 0.01 1.13
N MET A 107 1.43 -0.66 0.91
CA MET A 107 2.75 -0.06 1.15
C MET A 107 2.98 1.14 0.22
N SER A 108 2.73 0.96 -1.08
CA SER A 108 3.03 2.02 -2.05
C SER A 108 2.05 3.19 -1.99
N GLY A 109 0.76 2.92 -1.77
CA GLY A 109 -0.26 3.98 -1.80
C GLY A 109 -0.28 4.80 -0.51
N VAL A 110 -0.08 4.16 0.64
CA VAL A 110 -0.02 4.89 1.93
C VAL A 110 1.25 5.74 2.00
N GLU A 111 2.42 5.19 1.67
CA GLU A 111 3.66 5.97 1.73
C GLU A 111 3.59 7.16 0.78
N ARG A 112 3.08 6.98 -0.46
CA ARG A 112 2.93 8.09 -1.41
C ARG A 112 1.96 9.17 -0.93
N ARG A 113 0.88 8.79 -0.24
CA ARG A 113 -0.14 9.75 0.22
C ARG A 113 0.27 10.50 1.48
N THR A 114 0.89 9.80 2.42
CA THR A 114 1.06 10.27 3.81
C THR A 114 2.52 10.53 4.16
N GLY A 115 3.46 9.99 3.38
CA GLY A 115 4.88 9.96 3.73
C GLY A 115 5.24 8.95 4.83
N VAL A 116 4.27 8.17 5.33
CA VAL A 116 4.51 7.13 6.34
C VAL A 116 5.11 5.89 5.69
N ALA A 117 6.32 5.54 6.11
CA ALA A 117 7.03 4.34 5.70
C ALA A 117 6.48 3.08 6.37
N LEU A 118 5.31 2.60 5.94
CA LEU A 118 4.65 1.44 6.57
C LEU A 118 5.53 0.18 6.58
N TYR A 119 6.38 -0.03 5.58
CA TYR A 119 7.32 -1.15 5.56
C TYR A 119 8.28 -1.09 6.77
N HIS A 120 8.82 0.09 7.07
CA HIS A 120 9.68 0.29 8.23
C HIS A 120 8.92 0.02 9.54
N CYS A 121 7.73 0.60 9.68
CA CYS A 121 6.88 0.39 10.86
C CYS A 121 6.54 -1.09 11.07
N LEU A 122 6.24 -1.82 9.98
CA LEU A 122 5.94 -3.24 10.02
C LEU A 122 7.13 -4.06 10.52
N LEU A 123 8.33 -3.83 9.99
CA LEU A 123 9.52 -4.58 10.38
C LEU A 123 10.03 -4.23 11.78
N GLN A 124 9.81 -3.00 12.24
CA GLN A 124 10.06 -2.66 13.64
C GLN A 124 9.12 -3.42 14.58
N ARG A 125 7.85 -3.58 14.19
CA ARG A 125 6.82 -4.22 15.01
C ARG A 125 6.90 -5.74 14.99
N PHE A 126 7.17 -6.32 13.81
CA PHE A 126 7.21 -7.76 13.53
C PHE A 126 8.47 -8.12 12.73
N PRO A 127 9.66 -8.08 13.34
CA PRO A 127 10.92 -8.38 12.64
C PRO A 127 10.93 -9.77 11.98
N GLU A 128 10.24 -10.74 12.58
CA GLU A 128 10.13 -12.11 12.08
C GLU A 128 9.35 -12.23 10.76
N ALA A 129 8.52 -11.24 10.43
CA ALA A 129 7.75 -11.22 9.19
C ALA A 129 8.60 -10.81 7.97
N GLN A 130 9.82 -10.28 8.20
CA GLN A 130 10.67 -9.74 7.13
C GLN A 130 10.84 -10.68 5.93
N PRO A 131 11.19 -11.98 6.09
CA PRO A 131 11.42 -12.85 4.94
C PRO A 131 10.14 -13.08 4.11
N GLN A 132 8.99 -13.18 4.77
CA GLN A 132 7.70 -13.35 4.11
C GLN A 132 7.30 -12.08 3.37
N VAL A 133 7.38 -10.92 4.03
CA VAL A 133 7.07 -9.61 3.45
C VAL A 133 7.94 -9.35 2.22
N GLU A 134 9.25 -9.62 2.31
CA GLU A 134 10.16 -9.50 1.18
C GLU A 134 9.72 -10.40 0.03
N THR A 135 9.57 -11.70 0.27
CA THR A 135 9.14 -12.69 -0.74
C THR A 135 7.87 -12.24 -1.48
N LEU A 136 6.88 -11.69 -0.76
CA LEU A 136 5.64 -11.20 -1.33
C LEU A 136 5.84 -9.94 -2.18
N LEU A 137 6.68 -9.00 -1.75
CA LEU A 137 7.00 -7.78 -2.51
C LEU A 137 7.80 -8.07 -3.79
N GLU A 138 8.51 -9.20 -3.88
CA GLU A 138 9.25 -9.61 -5.10
C GLU A 138 8.41 -10.48 -6.04
N MET A 139 7.20 -10.86 -5.65
CA MET A 139 6.35 -11.75 -6.42
C MET A 139 5.88 -11.04 -7.71
N ALA A 140 6.31 -11.55 -8.86
CA ALA A 140 5.93 -11.02 -10.17
C ALA A 140 4.47 -11.32 -10.54
N ASP A 141 3.98 -12.49 -10.13
CA ASP A 141 2.63 -12.98 -10.45
C ASP A 141 1.62 -12.64 -9.34
N ALA A 142 1.61 -11.38 -8.90
CA ALA A 142 0.64 -10.90 -7.91
C ALA A 142 -0.79 -10.92 -8.51
N GLU A 143 -1.76 -11.42 -7.75
CA GLU A 143 -3.16 -11.53 -8.18
C GLU A 143 -3.98 -10.38 -7.58
N PRO A 144 -4.71 -9.60 -8.39
CA PRO A 144 -5.54 -8.51 -7.89
C PRO A 144 -6.53 -8.95 -6.81
N CYS A 145 -6.63 -8.12 -5.77
CA CYS A 145 -7.65 -8.21 -4.73
C CYS A 145 -7.98 -6.81 -4.22
N ASN A 146 -9.12 -6.69 -3.55
CA ASN A 146 -9.69 -5.41 -3.13
C ASN A 146 -9.83 -5.28 -1.60
N ASP A 147 -9.42 -6.30 -0.84
CA ASP A 147 -9.46 -6.32 0.63
C ASP A 147 -8.70 -5.14 1.25
N TRP A 148 -7.65 -4.66 0.57
CA TRP A 148 -6.86 -3.52 1.00
C TRP A 148 -7.67 -2.22 1.12
N ILE A 149 -8.73 -2.05 0.32
CA ILE A 149 -9.56 -0.85 0.35
C ILE A 149 -10.32 -0.77 1.67
N CYS A 150 -11.02 -1.85 2.02
CA CYS A 150 -11.80 -1.88 3.26
C CYS A 150 -10.89 -1.82 4.49
N ASP A 151 -9.75 -2.51 4.48
CA ASP A 151 -8.80 -2.46 5.59
C ASP A 151 -8.25 -1.05 5.82
N LEU A 152 -7.92 -0.31 4.76
CA LEU A 152 -7.48 1.10 4.87
C LEU A 152 -8.57 2.00 5.44
N ILE A 153 -9.82 1.83 5.00
CA ILE A 153 -10.95 2.62 5.49
C ILE A 153 -11.19 2.35 6.97
N LEU A 154 -11.21 1.07 7.38
CA LEU A 154 -11.36 0.67 8.79
C LEU A 154 -10.18 1.17 9.64
N ALA A 155 -8.94 1.06 9.14
CA ALA A 155 -7.76 1.59 9.81
C ALA A 155 -7.85 3.11 9.98
N ALA A 156 -8.40 3.81 8.99
CA ALA A 156 -8.62 5.27 9.01
C ALA A 156 -9.81 5.71 9.89
N GLY A 157 -10.46 4.78 10.60
CA GLY A 157 -11.57 5.07 11.50
C GLY A 157 -12.96 5.01 10.86
N GLY A 158 -13.05 4.47 9.64
CA GLY A 158 -14.32 4.09 9.04
C GLY A 158 -14.95 2.86 9.71
N THR A 159 -16.10 2.48 9.19
CA THR A 159 -16.92 1.36 9.68
C THR A 159 -17.24 0.38 8.56
N GLU A 160 -17.81 -0.77 8.89
CA GLU A 160 -18.27 -1.76 7.90
C GLU A 160 -19.35 -1.21 6.93
N GLN A 161 -20.02 -0.10 7.28
CA GLN A 161 -20.99 0.56 6.39
C GLN A 161 -20.32 1.43 5.33
N ASP A 162 -19.03 1.73 5.50
CA ASP A 162 -18.29 2.62 4.60
C ASP A 162 -17.64 1.88 3.44
N CYS A 163 -17.56 0.55 3.53
CA CYS A 163 -16.96 -0.32 2.51
C CYS A 163 -17.64 -1.68 2.51
N GLU A 164 -18.16 -2.08 1.35
CA GLU A 164 -18.72 -3.42 1.13
C GLU A 164 -18.09 -4.05 -0.12
N ILE A 165 -17.67 -5.31 0.00
CA ILE A 165 -17.16 -6.09 -1.13
C ILE A 165 -18.28 -7.02 -1.62
N VAL A 166 -18.69 -6.87 -2.87
CA VAL A 166 -19.72 -7.72 -3.49
C VAL A 166 -19.16 -8.35 -4.76
N ALA A 167 -19.10 -9.69 -4.75
CA ALA A 167 -18.44 -10.54 -5.75
C ALA A 167 -16.93 -10.26 -5.89
N GLU A 168 -16.56 -9.11 -6.45
CA GLU A 168 -15.18 -8.60 -6.55
C GLU A 168 -15.13 -7.06 -6.57
N ASP A 169 -16.28 -6.38 -6.65
CA ASP A 169 -16.37 -4.92 -6.68
C ASP A 169 -16.45 -4.36 -5.25
N VAL A 170 -15.91 -3.15 -5.08
CA VAL A 170 -15.97 -2.42 -3.81
C VAL A 170 -16.96 -1.27 -3.92
N PHE A 171 -17.95 -1.29 -3.05
CA PHE A 171 -18.91 -0.22 -2.88
C PHE A 171 -18.50 0.63 -1.69
N LEU A 172 -18.29 1.91 -1.94
CA LEU A 172 -17.87 2.86 -0.92
C LEU A 172 -18.98 3.86 -0.63
N SER A 173 -19.20 4.14 0.66
CA SER A 173 -19.95 5.33 1.05
C SER A 173 -19.14 6.59 0.73
N GLU A 174 -19.77 7.76 0.73
CA GLU A 174 -19.06 9.04 0.62
C GLU A 174 -17.99 9.17 1.71
N THR A 175 -18.33 8.81 2.95
CA THR A 175 -17.40 8.75 4.07
C THR A 175 -16.24 7.79 3.81
N GLY A 176 -16.51 6.59 3.29
CA GLY A 176 -15.48 5.60 2.93
C GLY A 176 -14.51 6.14 1.90
N MET A 177 -15.03 6.83 0.88
CA MET A 177 -14.22 7.49 -0.14
C MET A 177 -13.32 8.59 0.44
N GLU A 178 -13.86 9.46 1.30
CA GLU A 178 -13.10 10.51 1.97
C GLU A 178 -11.96 9.95 2.83
N ARG A 179 -12.23 8.86 3.57
CA ARG A 179 -11.23 8.18 4.39
C ARG A 179 -10.13 7.57 3.53
N LEU A 180 -10.50 6.84 2.47
CA LEU A 180 -9.53 6.26 1.54
C LEU A 180 -8.63 7.34 0.93
N ASN A 181 -9.22 8.44 0.46
CA ASN A 181 -8.49 9.59 -0.11
C ASN A 181 -7.61 10.33 0.89
N THR A 182 -7.83 10.15 2.19
CA THR A 182 -6.97 10.72 3.23
C THR A 182 -5.68 9.90 3.37
N VAL A 183 -5.78 8.58 3.28
CA VAL A 183 -4.68 7.68 3.64
C VAL A 183 -3.99 7.01 2.46
N TRP A 184 -4.58 7.05 1.26
CA TRP A 184 -4.07 6.34 0.09
C TRP A 184 -4.10 7.18 -1.19
N THR A 185 -3.22 6.85 -2.13
CA THR A 185 -3.19 7.41 -3.49
C THR A 185 -2.74 6.35 -4.50
N GLY A 186 -3.31 6.40 -5.71
CA GLY A 186 -3.00 5.48 -6.80
C GLY A 186 -4.11 5.49 -7.86
N GLU A 187 -4.04 4.56 -8.80
CA GLU A 187 -5.03 4.44 -9.87
C GLU A 187 -6.12 3.45 -9.45
N TYR A 188 -7.38 3.87 -9.56
CA TYR A 188 -8.56 3.03 -9.44
C TYR A 188 -9.69 3.67 -10.25
N GLU A 189 -10.59 2.84 -10.78
CA GLU A 189 -11.72 3.31 -11.56
C GLU A 189 -12.94 3.50 -10.65
N LEU A 190 -13.58 4.66 -10.79
CA LEU A 190 -14.80 4.99 -10.07
C LEU A 190 -15.98 4.90 -11.02
N HIS A 191 -16.97 4.11 -10.60
CA HIS A 191 -18.25 4.01 -11.28
C HIS A 191 -19.35 4.42 -10.31
N GLU A 192 -20.32 5.21 -10.79
CA GLU A 192 -21.54 5.42 -10.03
C GLU A 192 -22.25 4.08 -9.87
N ALA A 193 -22.62 3.74 -8.63
CA ALA A 193 -23.40 2.55 -8.37
C ALA A 193 -24.71 2.64 -9.17
N PRO A 194 -25.16 1.54 -9.80
CA PRO A 194 -26.45 1.53 -10.48
C PRO A 194 -27.52 1.93 -9.47
N SER A 195 -28.20 3.05 -9.75
CA SER A 195 -29.30 3.51 -8.92
C SER A 195 -30.32 2.38 -8.76
N ALA A 196 -30.70 2.06 -7.51
CA ALA A 196 -31.73 1.06 -7.21
C ALA A 196 -33.08 1.41 -7.85
N ASP A 197 -33.24 2.65 -8.33
CA ASP A 197 -34.28 3.08 -9.25
C ASP A 197 -33.90 2.68 -10.68
N GLY A 198 -34.02 1.38 -10.98
CA GLY A 198 -34.17 0.94 -12.36
C GLY A 198 -35.43 1.58 -12.97
N PRO A 199 -35.50 1.76 -14.30
CA PRO A 199 -36.71 2.28 -14.92
C PRO A 199 -37.88 1.38 -14.55
N GLU A 200 -38.93 1.94 -13.96
CA GLU A 200 -40.25 1.33 -13.94
C GLU A 200 -40.71 1.17 -15.40
N ASP A 201 -40.25 0.11 -16.08
CA ASP A 201 -40.99 -0.49 -17.18
C ASP A 201 -42.25 -1.09 -16.56
N GLY A 202 -43.23 -0.22 -16.33
CA GLY A 202 -44.57 -0.62 -15.97
C GLY A 202 -45.09 -1.58 -17.04
N PRO A 203 -45.78 -2.67 -16.66
CA PRO A 203 -46.43 -3.51 -17.65
C PRO A 203 -47.53 -2.68 -18.32
N GLU A 204 -47.34 -2.31 -19.60
CA GLU A 204 -48.45 -1.87 -20.43
C GLU A 204 -49.46 -3.02 -20.49
N GLY A 205 -50.51 -2.84 -19.69
CA GLY A 205 -51.61 -3.78 -19.57
C GLY A 205 -52.25 -4.05 -20.92
N ASP A 206 -52.44 -5.34 -21.16
CA ASP A 206 -53.37 -5.91 -22.12
C ASP A 206 -54.67 -5.11 -22.24
N SER A 207 -55.10 -4.87 -23.47
CA SER A 207 -56.53 -4.74 -23.77
C SER A 207 -56.87 -5.66 -24.95
N PRO A 208 -57.75 -6.66 -24.74
CA PRO A 208 -58.08 -7.68 -25.73
C PRO A 208 -59.01 -7.12 -26.81
N ASN A 209 -58.63 -7.27 -28.07
CA ASN A 209 -59.52 -6.97 -29.18
C ASN A 209 -60.36 -8.21 -29.54
N TRP A 210 -61.63 -8.21 -29.16
CA TRP A 210 -62.64 -9.19 -29.56
C TRP A 210 -63.07 -8.97 -31.03
N PRO A 211 -63.59 -10.01 -31.72
CA PRO A 211 -63.83 -9.95 -33.16
C PRO A 211 -65.15 -9.24 -33.48
N GLU A 212 -65.16 -8.38 -34.51
CA GLU A 212 -66.38 -7.95 -35.17
C GLU A 212 -66.58 -8.72 -36.48
N THR A 213 -67.72 -9.38 -36.54
CA THR A 213 -68.33 -10.04 -37.70
C THR A 213 -68.80 -9.04 -38.76
N ALA A 214 -68.51 -9.33 -40.03
CA ALA A 214 -69.42 -9.12 -41.18
C ALA A 214 -69.00 -10.02 -42.35
#